data_AF-A0A7S0UJ95-F1
#
_entry.id   AF-A0A7S0UJ95-F1
#
_cell.length_a   1.000
_cell.length_b   1.000
_cell.length_c   1.000
_cell.angle_alpha   90.00
_cell.angle_beta   90.00
_cell.angle_gamma   90.00
#
_symmetry.space_group_name_H-M   'P 1'
#
loop_
_entity.id
_entity.type
_entity.pdbx_description
1 polymer ?
#
loop_
_entity_poly.entity_id
_entity_poly.type
_entity_poly.pdbx_seq_one_letter_code
_entity_poly.pdbx_strand_id
1 'polypeptide(L)'
;KGGKGGGSGGSSNQASASSGLLNNSNNNNVRSGMMDPDELIPRVDISSQISNSLIAQMGSSNWKERKAALDSVESILVESGNRIQPVLGDLPSAIKLRLSDVNKSLVRQCLGLVAKLAKALGRSAERAARPLLAPALRNLYDQQKMTRDLVFDLADTWLEACGADALFSDLAEVVLAPKCMGDCRTEAMAWLDRSFSSGALACFEGSGGGIGGGNAAFSSLTASASLTEALKMTAAGVGDKSSEVREAAGKLVGSIHQRFCG
;
A
#
# COMPACT_ATOMS: atom_id res chain seq x y z
N LYS A 1 -58.71 -39.59 -57.62
CA LYS A 1 -57.84 -40.59 -58.30
C LYS A 1 -56.75 -41.01 -57.30
N GLY A 2 -56.75 -42.28 -56.87
CA GLY A 2 -55.67 -43.04 -56.22
C GLY A 2 -55.04 -42.46 -54.92
N GLY A 3 -54.89 -43.14 -53.79
CA GLY A 3 -54.96 -44.57 -53.48
C GLY A 3 -53.63 -45.07 -52.89
N LYS A 4 -53.68 -45.54 -51.63
CA LYS A 4 -52.73 -46.43 -50.89
C LYS A 4 -51.37 -45.82 -50.50
N GLY A 5 -50.75 -46.12 -49.36
CA GLY A 5 -50.95 -47.02 -48.20
C GLY A 5 -49.93 -46.57 -47.12
N GLY A 6 -49.82 -47.07 -45.89
CA GLY A 6 -50.32 -48.25 -45.20
C GLY A 6 -49.24 -48.69 -44.18
N GLY A 7 -49.59 -48.67 -42.89
CA GLY A 7 -48.95 -49.42 -41.78
C GLY A 7 -47.68 -48.84 -41.13
N SER A 8 -47.32 -49.16 -39.89
CA SER A 8 -48.03 -49.62 -38.68
C SER A 8 -46.98 -49.77 -37.57
N GLY A 9 -47.37 -49.52 -36.31
CA GLY A 9 -46.64 -49.93 -35.08
C GLY A 9 -45.69 -48.86 -34.53
N GLY A 10 -45.66 -48.55 -33.23
CA GLY A 10 -46.33 -49.10 -32.06
C GLY A 10 -45.72 -48.43 -30.82
N SER A 11 -46.58 -48.19 -29.82
CA SER A 11 -46.40 -47.78 -28.42
C SER A 11 -44.99 -47.79 -27.81
N SER A 12 -44.59 -46.89 -26.89
CA SER A 12 -45.30 -46.55 -25.66
C SER A 12 -44.81 -45.25 -24.98
N ASN A 13 -45.79 -44.48 -24.51
CA ASN A 13 -45.77 -43.44 -23.46
C ASN A 13 -44.84 -43.71 -22.25
N GLN A 14 -44.22 -42.65 -21.71
CA GLN A 14 -44.67 -41.87 -20.53
C GLN A 14 -43.61 -40.78 -20.21
N ALA A 15 -43.98 -39.50 -20.32
CA ALA A 15 -44.19 -38.54 -19.21
C ALA A 15 -42.87 -37.92 -18.70
N SER A 16 -42.65 -36.62 -18.52
CA SER A 16 -43.50 -35.42 -18.55
C SER A 16 -42.59 -34.18 -18.62
N ALA A 17 -43.15 -33.11 -19.20
CA ALA A 17 -43.03 -31.72 -18.78
C ALA A 17 -41.63 -31.07 -18.64
N SER A 18 -41.38 -30.05 -19.47
CA SER A 18 -41.48 -28.63 -19.05
C SER A 18 -40.51 -27.76 -19.85
N SER A 19 -41.09 -26.80 -20.55
CA SER A 19 -40.45 -25.63 -21.16
C SER A 19 -39.52 -24.89 -20.20
N GLY A 20 -38.40 -24.36 -20.68
CA GLY A 20 -37.63 -23.39 -19.89
C GLY A 20 -36.21 -23.09 -20.37
N LEU A 21 -36.08 -22.05 -21.18
CA LEU A 21 -35.11 -20.95 -21.04
C LEU A 21 -33.59 -21.23 -21.00
N LEU A 22 -32.90 -20.62 -21.97
CA LEU A 22 -31.66 -19.83 -21.84
C LEU A 22 -30.61 -20.36 -20.84
N ASN A 23 -29.63 -21.15 -21.30
CA ASN A 23 -28.42 -21.39 -20.52
C ASN A 23 -27.38 -20.30 -20.75
N ASN A 24 -27.37 -19.37 -19.81
CA ASN A 24 -26.37 -18.36 -19.51
C ASN A 24 -24.95 -18.97 -19.39
N SER A 25 -24.01 -18.55 -20.25
CA SER A 25 -22.58 -18.84 -20.06
C SER A 25 -22.01 -18.00 -18.92
N ASN A 26 -22.26 -18.42 -17.68
CA ASN A 26 -21.57 -17.92 -16.50
C ASN A 26 -20.18 -18.60 -16.42
N ASN A 27 -19.16 -17.93 -16.98
CA ASN A 27 -17.77 -18.34 -16.82
C ASN A 27 -17.23 -17.86 -15.46
N ASN A 28 -17.70 -18.48 -14.37
CA ASN A 28 -17.13 -18.30 -13.03
C ASN A 28 -15.90 -19.22 -12.90
N ASN A 29 -14.77 -18.73 -13.40
CA ASN A 29 -13.46 -19.32 -13.15
C ASN A 29 -13.01 -18.95 -11.73
N VAL A 30 -13.52 -19.67 -10.72
CA VAL A 30 -12.99 -19.63 -9.35
C VAL A 30 -11.64 -20.33 -9.36
N ARG A 31 -10.59 -19.57 -9.66
CA ARG A 31 -9.20 -20.00 -9.49
C ARG A 31 -8.89 -19.94 -8.00
N SER A 32 -8.86 -21.11 -7.36
CA SER A 32 -8.27 -21.30 -6.04
C SER A 32 -6.76 -21.05 -6.16
N GLY A 33 -6.36 -19.80 -5.95
CA GLY A 33 -4.99 -19.47 -5.60
C GLY A 33 -4.77 -19.84 -4.14
N MET A 34 -3.66 -20.50 -3.84
CA MET A 34 -3.25 -20.75 -2.47
C MET A 34 -3.18 -19.39 -1.76
N MET A 35 -4.15 -19.11 -0.89
CA MET A 35 -4.18 -17.91 -0.06
C MET A 35 -2.89 -17.88 0.75
N ASP A 36 -2.25 -16.71 0.84
CA ASP A 36 -1.12 -16.52 1.75
C ASP A 36 -1.56 -17.03 3.15
N PRO A 37 -0.78 -17.88 3.85
CA PRO A 37 -1.17 -18.37 5.17
C PRO A 37 -1.48 -17.23 6.16
N ASP A 38 -0.94 -16.03 5.94
CA ASP A 38 -1.27 -14.84 6.72
C ASP A 38 -2.65 -14.26 6.38
N GLU A 39 -3.14 -14.44 5.15
CA GLU A 39 -4.50 -14.06 4.72
C GLU A 39 -5.60 -15.01 5.24
N LEU A 40 -5.23 -16.18 5.78
CA LEU A 40 -6.15 -17.12 6.40
C LEU A 40 -6.62 -16.68 7.81
N ILE A 41 -5.92 -15.72 8.44
CA ILE A 41 -6.33 -15.15 9.72
C ILE A 41 -7.36 -14.03 9.45
N PRO A 42 -8.59 -14.13 10.00
CA PRO A 42 -9.64 -13.14 9.78
C PRO A 42 -9.21 -11.73 10.20
N ARG A 43 -9.49 -10.75 9.34
CA ARG A 43 -9.33 -9.32 9.65
C ARG A 43 -10.54 -8.81 10.44
N VAL A 44 -10.29 -8.01 11.47
CA VAL A 44 -11.30 -7.41 12.36
C VAL A 44 -11.91 -6.19 11.70
N ASP A 45 -13.24 -6.08 11.71
CA ASP A 45 -13.93 -4.84 11.36
C ASP A 45 -13.92 -3.88 12.56
N ILE A 46 -13.40 -2.67 12.35
CA ILE A 46 -13.34 -1.60 13.36
C ILE A 46 -14.34 -0.48 13.10
N SER A 47 -15.20 -0.60 12.08
CA SER A 47 -16.13 0.45 11.65
C SER A 47 -17.04 0.96 12.78
N SER A 48 -17.50 0.06 13.66
CA SER A 48 -18.34 0.40 14.82
C SER A 48 -17.59 1.17 15.93
N GLN A 49 -16.26 1.06 15.95
CA GLN A 49 -15.40 1.72 16.93
C GLN A 49 -15.00 3.14 16.47
N ILE A 50 -15.03 3.40 15.15
CA ILE A 50 -14.79 4.71 14.55
C ILE A 50 -16.07 5.56 14.67
N SER A 51 -16.33 6.05 15.88
CA SER A 51 -17.51 6.86 16.16
C SER A 51 -17.39 8.29 15.62
N ASN A 52 -18.52 8.93 15.33
CA ASN A 52 -18.56 10.37 14.98
C ASN A 52 -17.95 11.25 16.09
N SER A 53 -18.05 10.83 17.35
CA SER A 53 -17.45 11.53 18.48
C SER A 53 -15.92 11.50 18.42
N LEU A 54 -15.34 10.35 18.07
CA LEU A 54 -13.89 10.21 17.89
C LEU A 54 -13.36 11.13 16.78
N ILE A 55 -14.06 11.18 15.65
CA ILE A 55 -13.72 12.07 14.53
C ILE A 55 -13.83 13.55 14.95
N ALA A 56 -14.88 13.91 15.69
CA ALA A 56 -15.06 15.26 16.21
C ALA A 56 -13.94 15.66 17.19
N GLN A 57 -13.54 14.77 18.11
CA GLN A 57 -12.42 15.02 19.03
C GLN A 57 -11.10 15.21 18.29
N MET A 58 -10.86 14.45 17.22
CA MET A 58 -9.68 14.63 16.38
C MET A 58 -9.65 16.01 15.73
N GLY A 59 -10.80 16.61 15.44
CA GLY A 59 -10.97 17.97 14.92
C GLY A 59 -10.95 19.10 15.97
N SER A 60 -10.85 18.79 17.26
CA SER A 60 -10.96 19.76 18.34
C SER A 60 -9.88 20.84 18.33
N SER A 61 -10.23 22.05 18.77
CA SER A 61 -9.26 23.13 19.01
C SER A 61 -8.31 22.79 20.16
N ASN A 62 -8.74 21.94 21.11
CA ASN A 62 -7.94 21.49 22.25
C ASN A 62 -7.01 20.34 21.85
N TRP A 63 -5.69 20.58 21.89
CA TRP A 63 -4.70 19.57 21.49
C TRP A 63 -4.72 18.30 22.35
N LYS A 64 -5.19 18.38 23.60
CA LYS A 64 -5.31 17.21 24.48
C LYS A 64 -6.43 16.28 24.03
N GLU A 65 -7.54 16.82 23.54
CA GLU A 65 -8.63 16.03 22.96
C GLU A 65 -8.18 15.38 21.65
N ARG A 66 -7.42 16.11 20.83
CA ARG A 66 -6.82 15.52 19.62
C ARG A 66 -5.87 14.38 19.95
N LYS A 67 -5.03 14.55 20.97
CA LYS A 67 -4.14 13.49 21.46
C LYS A 67 -4.94 12.28 21.94
N ALA A 68 -5.97 12.49 22.77
CA ALA A 68 -6.82 11.41 23.26
C ALA A 68 -7.50 10.65 22.11
N ALA A 69 -7.95 11.34 21.07
CA ALA A 69 -8.50 10.70 19.88
C ALA A 69 -7.45 9.85 19.15
N LEU A 70 -6.22 10.35 18.97
CA LEU A 70 -5.13 9.57 18.38
C LEU A 70 -4.78 8.34 19.24
N ASP A 71 -4.71 8.49 20.57
CA ASP A 71 -4.48 7.39 21.52
C ASP A 71 -5.59 6.34 21.40
N SER A 72 -6.86 6.76 21.29
CA SER A 72 -7.99 5.85 21.12
C SER A 72 -7.90 5.05 19.81
N VAL A 73 -7.48 5.66 18.71
CA VAL A 73 -7.27 4.94 17.44
C VAL A 73 -6.15 3.91 17.60
N GLU A 74 -5.05 4.25 18.29
CA GLU A 74 -3.99 3.28 18.57
C GLU A 74 -4.49 2.10 19.40
N SER A 75 -5.30 2.35 20.44
CA SER A 75 -5.91 1.28 21.24
C SER A 75 -6.81 0.37 20.40
N ILE A 76 -7.65 0.93 19.53
CA ILE A 76 -8.49 0.16 18.59
C ILE A 76 -7.65 -0.77 17.71
N LEU A 77 -6.50 -0.29 17.20
CA LEU A 77 -5.60 -1.12 16.42
C LEU A 77 -5.00 -2.27 17.24
N VAL A 78 -4.56 -1.99 18.47
CA VAL A 78 -4.01 -3.02 19.37
C VAL A 78 -5.06 -4.07 19.74
N GLU A 79 -6.28 -3.64 20.09
CA GLU A 79 -7.41 -4.51 20.43
C GLU A 79 -7.85 -5.37 19.24
N SER A 80 -7.71 -4.87 18.02
CA SER A 80 -7.96 -5.63 16.79
C SER A 80 -6.86 -6.65 16.43
N GLY A 81 -5.82 -6.79 17.26
CA GLY A 81 -4.67 -7.64 16.98
C GLY A 81 -3.79 -7.14 15.83
N ASN A 82 -3.86 -5.84 15.52
CA ASN A 82 -3.20 -5.21 14.36
C ASN A 82 -3.55 -5.91 13.02
N ARG A 83 -4.78 -6.41 12.86
CA ARG A 83 -5.28 -6.95 11.59
C ARG A 83 -6.69 -6.46 11.33
N ILE A 84 -6.82 -5.41 10.53
CA ILE A 84 -8.11 -4.75 10.31
C ILE A 84 -8.60 -4.87 8.87
N GLN A 85 -9.92 -4.78 8.69
CA GLN A 85 -10.56 -4.66 7.40
C GLN A 85 -10.35 -3.25 6.81
N PRO A 86 -10.38 -3.08 5.49
CA PRO A 86 -10.21 -1.79 4.82
C PRO A 86 -11.48 -0.92 4.86
N VAL A 87 -12.17 -0.88 6.00
CA VAL A 87 -13.41 -0.11 6.24
C VAL A 87 -13.11 0.94 7.31
N LEU A 88 -12.51 2.06 6.88
CA LEU A 88 -12.01 3.09 7.79
C LEU A 88 -12.94 4.31 7.92
N GLY A 89 -13.99 4.41 7.10
CA GLY A 89 -14.86 5.58 7.07
C GLY A 89 -14.09 6.89 6.91
N ASP A 90 -14.37 7.86 7.77
CA ASP A 90 -13.74 9.19 7.75
C ASP A 90 -12.38 9.26 8.47
N LEU A 91 -11.91 8.14 9.04
CA LEU A 91 -10.67 8.10 9.81
C LEU A 91 -9.44 8.58 9.00
N PRO A 92 -9.22 8.16 7.74
CA PRO A 92 -8.08 8.65 6.96
C PRO A 92 -8.15 10.16 6.72
N SER A 93 -9.35 10.70 6.48
CA SER A 93 -9.53 12.14 6.31
C SER A 93 -9.20 12.92 7.59
N ALA A 94 -9.60 12.40 8.75
CA ALA A 94 -9.30 13.02 10.04
C ALA A 94 -7.79 12.96 10.37
N ILE A 95 -7.15 11.79 10.18
CA ILE A 95 -5.71 11.60 10.40
C ILE A 95 -4.89 12.51 9.48
N LYS A 96 -5.30 12.65 8.21
CA LYS A 96 -4.63 13.53 7.24
C LYS A 96 -4.47 14.97 7.77
N LEU A 97 -5.47 15.49 8.46
CA LEU A 97 -5.43 16.83 9.06
C LEU A 97 -4.48 16.94 10.26
N ARG A 98 -4.07 15.82 10.86
CA ARG A 98 -3.13 15.76 11.99
C ARG A 98 -1.68 15.56 11.56
N LEU A 99 -1.43 15.13 10.32
CA LEU A 99 -0.09 15.13 9.70
C LEU A 99 0.48 16.53 9.47
N SER A 100 -0.30 17.59 9.69
CA SER A 100 0.13 18.99 9.68
C SER A 100 -0.39 19.75 10.92
N ASP A 101 -0.49 19.06 12.06
CA ASP A 101 -0.90 19.67 13.33
C ASP A 101 0.10 20.76 13.77
N VAL A 102 -0.43 21.79 14.42
CA VAL A 102 0.39 22.85 15.04
C VAL A 102 1.30 22.29 16.12
N ASN A 103 0.83 21.25 16.84
CA ASN A 103 1.64 20.55 17.83
C ASN A 103 2.47 19.45 17.16
N LYS A 104 3.78 19.68 17.06
CA LYS A 104 4.74 18.73 16.47
C LYS A 104 4.79 17.37 17.16
N SER A 105 4.44 17.30 18.45
CA SER A 105 4.32 16.01 19.13
C SER A 105 3.19 15.16 18.57
N LEU A 106 2.07 15.79 18.18
CA LEU A 106 0.94 15.09 17.57
C LEU A 106 1.24 14.69 16.13
N VAL A 107 2.00 15.50 15.38
CA VAL A 107 2.48 15.11 14.05
C VAL A 107 3.32 13.83 14.13
N ARG A 108 4.28 13.76 15.06
CA ARG A 108 5.10 12.54 15.27
C ARG A 108 4.27 11.33 15.68
N GLN A 109 3.31 11.51 16.59
CA GLN A 109 2.37 10.45 16.96
C GLN A 109 1.56 9.98 15.74
N CYS A 110 1.09 10.92 14.93
CA CYS A 110 0.31 10.65 13.74
C CYS A 110 1.13 9.87 12.69
N LEU A 111 2.40 10.20 12.47
CA LEU A 111 3.30 9.43 11.59
C LEU A 111 3.40 7.96 12.04
N GLY A 112 3.63 7.73 13.34
CA GLY A 112 3.66 6.38 13.91
C GLY A 112 2.33 5.64 13.76
N LEU A 113 1.20 6.35 13.94
CA LEU A 113 -0.13 5.78 13.74
C LEU A 113 -0.38 5.38 12.28
N VAL A 114 0.05 6.19 11.29
CA VAL A 114 -0.07 5.83 9.87
C VAL A 114 0.75 4.58 9.56
N ALA A 115 1.94 4.41 10.16
CA ALA A 115 2.76 3.22 9.97
C ALA A 115 2.05 1.97 10.55
N LYS A 116 1.53 2.06 11.78
CA LYS A 116 0.72 1.00 12.40
C LYS A 116 -0.51 0.66 11.55
N LEU A 117 -1.18 1.67 11.01
CA LEU A 117 -2.36 1.49 10.16
C LEU A 117 -2.02 0.77 8.85
N ALA A 118 -0.92 1.16 8.19
CA ALA A 118 -0.43 0.48 6.99
C ALA A 118 -0.13 -1.01 7.28
N LYS A 119 0.58 -1.28 8.37
CA LYS A 119 0.87 -2.65 8.82
C LYS A 119 -0.41 -3.44 9.11
N ALA A 120 -1.39 -2.84 9.78
CA ALA A 120 -2.63 -3.51 10.13
C ALA A 120 -3.53 -3.83 8.92
N LEU A 121 -3.48 -3.02 7.87
CA LEU A 121 -4.22 -3.20 6.62
C LEU A 121 -3.48 -4.11 5.62
N GLY A 122 -2.15 -4.20 5.70
CA GLY A 122 -1.32 -4.84 4.69
C GLY A 122 -1.53 -4.22 3.31
N ARG A 123 -1.56 -5.05 2.25
CA ARG A 123 -1.76 -4.61 0.86
C ARG A 123 -3.02 -3.78 0.63
N SER A 124 -4.04 -3.90 1.48
CA SER A 124 -5.26 -3.09 1.36
C SER A 124 -5.06 -1.61 1.74
N ALA A 125 -3.92 -1.24 2.33
CA ALA A 125 -3.62 0.15 2.66
C ALA A 125 -3.47 1.02 1.40
N GLU A 126 -3.02 0.44 0.26
CA GLU A 126 -2.99 1.11 -1.05
C GLU A 126 -4.36 1.59 -1.53
N ARG A 127 -5.45 1.02 -0.99
CA ARG A 127 -6.81 1.50 -1.25
C ARG A 127 -7.35 2.35 -0.10
N ALA A 128 -7.19 1.88 1.14
CA ALA A 128 -7.86 2.46 2.30
C ALA A 128 -7.11 3.64 2.95
N ALA A 129 -5.77 3.62 2.91
CA ALA A 129 -4.90 4.59 3.57
C ALA A 129 -4.02 5.41 2.60
N ARG A 130 -4.04 5.12 1.29
CA ARG A 130 -3.30 5.84 0.24
C ARG A 130 -3.34 7.38 0.33
N PRO A 131 -4.47 8.04 0.69
CA PRO A 131 -4.50 9.49 0.84
C PRO A 131 -3.62 10.04 1.97
N LEU A 132 -3.12 9.18 2.87
CA LEU A 132 -2.24 9.53 3.98
C LEU A 132 -0.76 9.53 3.61
N LEU A 133 -0.37 8.73 2.61
CA LEU A 133 1.03 8.48 2.27
C LEU A 133 1.79 9.76 1.89
N ALA A 134 1.40 10.43 0.80
CA ALA A 134 2.04 11.66 0.37
C ALA A 134 2.06 12.76 1.47
N PRO A 135 0.95 13.07 2.18
CA PRO A 135 0.98 14.00 3.31
C PRO A 135 1.94 13.59 4.44
N ALA A 136 2.08 12.30 4.72
CA ALA A 136 3.00 11.82 5.73
C ALA A 136 4.46 12.01 5.26
N LEU A 137 4.77 11.63 4.02
CA LEU A 137 6.10 11.79 3.41
C LEU A 137 6.55 13.25 3.36
N ARG A 138 5.64 14.22 3.17
CA ARG A 138 5.97 15.66 3.20
C ARG A 138 6.52 16.14 4.54
N ASN A 139 6.41 15.35 5.62
CA ASN A 139 7.09 15.66 6.89
C ASN A 139 8.61 15.47 6.82
N LEU A 140 9.17 14.96 5.71
CA LEU A 140 10.61 15.03 5.41
C LEU A 140 11.14 16.47 5.34
N TYR A 141 10.27 17.46 5.11
CA TYR A 141 10.64 18.87 5.13
C TYR A 141 10.83 19.43 6.55
N ASP A 142 10.56 18.65 7.59
CA ASP A 142 10.74 19.10 8.97
C ASP A 142 12.22 19.27 9.32
N GLN A 143 12.53 20.34 10.07
CA GLN A 143 13.90 20.66 10.46
C GLN A 143 14.46 19.68 11.49
N GLN A 144 13.59 19.08 12.31
CA GLN A 144 14.00 18.15 13.36
C GLN A 144 14.23 16.77 12.76
N LYS A 145 15.46 16.28 12.88
CA LYS A 145 15.84 14.93 12.44
C LYS A 145 14.91 13.86 13.02
N MET A 146 14.51 13.99 14.28
CA MET A 146 13.57 13.08 14.93
C MET A 146 12.24 12.92 14.17
N THR A 147 11.73 14.00 13.55
CA THR A 147 10.50 13.91 12.74
C THR A 147 10.78 13.20 11.41
N ARG A 148 11.91 13.48 10.77
CA ARG A 148 12.29 12.84 9.49
C ARG A 148 12.57 11.34 9.66
N ASP A 149 13.22 10.95 10.74
CA ASP A 149 13.47 9.55 11.09
C ASP A 149 12.14 8.76 11.15
N LEU A 150 11.10 9.32 11.78
CA LEU A 150 9.77 8.70 11.82
C LEU A 150 9.10 8.57 10.44
N VAL A 151 9.43 9.45 9.49
CA VAL A 151 8.93 9.33 8.12
C VAL A 151 9.63 8.18 7.39
N PHE A 152 10.92 7.96 7.64
CA PHE A 152 11.64 6.82 7.08
C PHE A 152 11.22 5.49 7.74
N ASP A 153 10.92 5.49 9.05
CA ASP A 153 10.32 4.33 9.72
C ASP A 153 8.95 3.97 9.13
N LEU A 154 8.14 5.00 8.82
CA LEU A 154 6.88 4.84 8.09
C LEU A 154 7.13 4.28 6.68
N ALA A 155 8.13 4.79 5.96
CA ALA A 155 8.46 4.32 4.61
C ALA A 155 8.90 2.85 4.61
N ASP A 156 9.73 2.43 5.58
CA ASP A 156 10.11 1.03 5.78
C ASP A 156 8.86 0.17 6.02
N THR A 157 7.99 0.59 6.95
CA THR A 157 6.76 -0.14 7.28
C THR A 157 5.79 -0.21 6.09
N TRP A 158 5.66 0.87 5.31
CA TRP A 158 4.82 0.88 4.12
C TRP A 158 5.37 -0.03 3.04
N LEU A 159 6.69 -0.02 2.82
CA LEU A 159 7.36 -0.87 1.86
C LEU A 159 7.11 -2.35 2.19
N GLU A 160 7.23 -2.73 3.46
CA GLU A 160 6.94 -4.09 3.94
C GLU A 160 5.45 -4.47 3.78
N ALA A 161 4.53 -3.56 4.12
CA ALA A 161 3.10 -3.85 4.16
C ALA A 161 2.42 -3.82 2.77
N CYS A 162 2.87 -2.91 1.89
CA CYS A 162 2.16 -2.53 0.67
C CYS A 162 2.99 -2.73 -0.60
N GLY A 163 4.31 -2.61 -0.50
CA GLY A 163 5.23 -2.64 -1.63
C GLY A 163 5.75 -1.25 -2.01
N ALA A 164 6.58 -1.22 -3.07
CA ALA A 164 7.39 -0.06 -3.43
C ALA A 164 6.70 0.94 -4.37
N ASP A 165 5.69 0.52 -5.12
CA ASP A 165 5.18 1.30 -6.27
C ASP A 165 4.70 2.71 -5.89
N ALA A 166 3.68 2.80 -5.02
CA ALA A 166 3.14 4.10 -4.60
C ALA A 166 4.12 4.87 -3.72
N LEU A 167 4.88 4.16 -2.88
CA LEU A 167 5.87 4.76 -1.98
C LEU A 167 6.95 5.49 -2.77
N PHE A 168 7.57 4.85 -3.76
CA PHE A 168 8.68 5.43 -4.51
C PHE A 168 8.20 6.59 -5.40
N SER A 169 7.00 6.49 -5.98
CA SER A 169 6.41 7.58 -6.75
C SER A 169 6.19 8.83 -5.88
N ASP A 170 5.56 8.69 -4.72
CA ASP A 170 5.29 9.82 -3.82
C ASP A 170 6.60 10.35 -3.18
N LEU A 171 7.53 9.45 -2.83
CA LEU A 171 8.82 9.82 -2.26
C LEU A 171 9.65 10.63 -3.26
N ALA A 172 9.67 10.24 -4.54
CA ALA A 172 10.36 11.00 -5.58
C ALA A 172 9.79 12.41 -5.74
N GLU A 173 8.45 12.57 -5.74
CA GLU A 173 7.82 13.90 -5.75
C GLU A 173 8.31 14.75 -4.56
N VAL A 174 8.37 14.16 -3.37
CA VAL A 174 8.77 14.86 -2.14
C VAL A 174 10.26 15.21 -2.13
N VAL A 175 11.14 14.27 -2.46
CA VAL A 175 12.61 14.46 -2.42
C VAL A 175 13.08 15.44 -3.49
N LEU A 176 12.46 15.42 -4.67
CA LEU A 176 12.79 16.32 -5.78
C LEU A 176 12.17 17.71 -5.63
N ALA A 177 11.23 17.90 -4.69
CA ALA A 177 10.63 19.20 -4.46
C ALA A 177 11.66 20.20 -3.91
N PRO A 178 11.58 21.50 -4.27
CA PRO A 178 12.48 22.54 -3.76
C PRO A 178 12.46 22.71 -2.23
N LYS A 179 11.41 22.21 -1.56
CA LYS A 179 11.24 22.27 -0.10
C LYS A 179 12.05 21.20 0.64
N CYS A 180 12.40 20.09 0.00
CA CYS A 180 13.34 19.14 0.57
C CYS A 180 14.71 19.83 0.57
N MET A 181 15.30 20.06 1.73
CA MET A 181 16.60 20.73 1.85
C MET A 181 17.74 19.69 1.82
N GLY A 182 18.99 20.13 1.95
CA GLY A 182 20.18 19.27 1.93
C GLY A 182 20.05 18.06 2.86
N ASP A 183 19.72 18.27 4.13
CA ASP A 183 19.54 17.18 5.11
C ASP A 183 18.47 16.16 4.68
N CYS A 184 17.32 16.64 4.20
CA CYS A 184 16.24 15.80 3.70
C CYS A 184 16.70 14.93 2.53
N ARG A 185 17.43 15.52 1.56
CA ARG A 185 17.96 14.77 0.40
C ARG A 185 19.06 13.79 0.81
N THR A 186 20.00 14.20 1.65
CA THR A 186 21.08 13.34 2.16
C THR A 186 20.51 12.11 2.87
N GLU A 187 19.55 12.31 3.77
CA GLU A 187 18.90 11.22 4.49
C GLU A 187 18.06 10.34 3.55
N ALA A 188 17.38 10.90 2.54
CA ALA A 188 16.65 10.12 1.55
C ALA A 188 17.58 9.24 0.70
N MET A 189 18.74 9.76 0.28
CA MET A 189 19.74 8.95 -0.44
C MET A 189 20.29 7.83 0.45
N ALA A 190 20.57 8.11 1.72
CA ALA A 190 21.03 7.10 2.67
C ALA A 190 19.96 6.04 2.94
N TRP A 191 18.69 6.44 3.03
CA TRP A 191 17.57 5.52 3.16
C TRP A 191 17.44 4.61 1.94
N LEU A 192 17.49 5.18 0.72
CA LEU A 192 17.46 4.41 -0.52
C LEU A 192 18.63 3.42 -0.58
N ASP A 193 19.85 3.87 -0.27
CA ASP A 193 21.06 3.04 -0.28
C ASP A 193 20.92 1.83 0.63
N ARG A 194 20.41 2.06 1.86
CA ARG A 194 20.06 0.99 2.80
C ARG A 194 18.98 0.06 2.23
N SER A 195 17.92 0.60 1.62
CA SER A 195 16.80 -0.19 1.06
C SER A 195 17.21 -1.07 -0.13
N PHE A 196 18.16 -0.63 -0.95
CA PHE A 196 18.75 -1.44 -2.02
C PHE A 196 19.74 -2.48 -1.49
N SER A 197 20.51 -2.14 -0.44
CA SER A 197 21.51 -3.03 0.15
C SER A 197 20.91 -4.14 1.02
N SER A 198 19.82 -3.85 1.73
CA SER A 198 19.17 -4.79 2.65
C SER A 198 18.35 -5.87 1.95
N GLY A 199 18.15 -5.76 0.62
CA GLY A 199 17.22 -6.63 -0.10
C GLY A 199 15.76 -6.39 0.27
N ALA A 200 15.42 -5.32 1.01
CA ALA A 200 14.03 -4.97 1.30
C ALA A 200 13.19 -4.79 0.02
N LEU A 201 13.82 -4.34 -1.06
CA LEU A 201 13.22 -4.27 -2.40
C LEU A 201 13.18 -5.65 -3.11
N ALA A 202 14.01 -6.60 -2.71
CA ALA A 202 14.05 -7.96 -3.27
C ALA A 202 12.95 -8.88 -2.69
N CYS A 203 12.39 -8.57 -1.52
CA CYS A 203 11.26 -9.31 -0.95
C CYS A 203 10.01 -9.32 -1.86
N PHE A 204 9.94 -8.41 -2.85
CA PHE A 204 8.86 -8.38 -3.82
C PHE A 204 9.13 -9.18 -5.10
N GLU A 205 10.38 -9.61 -5.33
CA GLU A 205 10.74 -10.49 -6.45
C GLU A 205 10.34 -11.96 -6.19
N GLY A 206 9.91 -12.31 -4.97
CA GLY A 206 9.81 -13.72 -4.53
C GLY A 206 8.53 -14.20 -3.82
N SER A 207 7.57 -13.33 -3.47
CA SER A 207 6.27 -13.80 -2.91
C SER A 207 5.19 -13.88 -3.99
N GLY A 208 5.54 -14.56 -5.08
CA GLY A 208 4.61 -15.09 -6.07
C GLY A 208 4.74 -16.60 -6.04
N GLY A 209 4.10 -17.25 -5.07
CA GLY A 209 3.88 -18.69 -5.13
C GLY A 209 3.22 -19.03 -6.46
N GLY A 210 3.75 -20.04 -7.16
CA GLY A 210 3.38 -20.41 -8.54
C GLY A 210 1.86 -20.45 -8.77
N ILE A 211 1.38 -20.21 -10.00
CA ILE A 211 1.41 -21.18 -11.09
C ILE A 211 1.22 -20.45 -12.43
N GLY A 212 2.03 -20.82 -13.44
CA GLY A 212 1.57 -20.90 -14.83
C GLY A 212 1.85 -19.71 -15.74
N GLY A 213 2.93 -19.82 -16.52
CA GLY A 213 3.03 -19.35 -17.92
C GLY A 213 2.37 -18.01 -18.26
N GLY A 214 3.00 -16.91 -17.86
CA GLY A 214 2.65 -15.57 -18.34
C GLY A 214 2.50 -14.59 -17.18
N ASN A 215 3.61 -13.98 -16.73
CA ASN A 215 3.70 -12.65 -16.10
C ASN A 215 5.08 -12.33 -15.49
N ALA A 216 6.18 -12.88 -16.01
CA ALA A 216 7.52 -12.36 -15.70
C ALA A 216 7.70 -10.87 -16.11
N ALA A 217 6.88 -10.39 -17.05
CA ALA A 217 6.86 -8.99 -17.45
C ALA A 217 6.31 -8.07 -16.33
N PHE A 218 5.28 -8.46 -15.59
CA PHE A 218 4.63 -7.54 -14.64
C PHE A 218 5.47 -7.29 -13.37
N SER A 219 6.15 -8.32 -12.84
CA SER A 219 7.13 -8.17 -11.75
C SER A 219 8.41 -7.46 -12.17
N SER A 220 8.81 -7.62 -13.45
CA SER A 220 9.90 -6.85 -14.05
C SER A 220 9.52 -5.36 -14.24
N LEU A 221 8.25 -5.06 -14.52
CA LEU A 221 7.77 -3.69 -14.69
C LEU A 221 7.72 -2.89 -13.38
N THR A 222 7.31 -3.49 -12.25
CA THR A 222 7.28 -2.80 -10.94
C THR A 222 8.68 -2.54 -10.39
N ALA A 223 9.58 -3.53 -10.48
CA ALA A 223 11.01 -3.33 -10.20
C ALA A 223 11.59 -2.19 -11.08
N SER A 224 11.18 -2.12 -12.35
CA SER A 224 11.61 -1.04 -13.26
C SER A 224 11.07 0.34 -12.88
N ALA A 225 9.85 0.45 -12.36
CA ALA A 225 9.24 1.73 -12.00
C ALA A 225 9.86 2.29 -10.71
N SER A 226 9.96 1.49 -9.65
CA SER A 226 10.64 1.90 -8.42
C SER A 226 12.12 2.19 -8.65
N LEU A 227 12.80 1.40 -9.50
CA LEU A 227 14.17 1.69 -9.92
C LEU A 227 14.25 3.00 -10.70
N THR A 228 13.30 3.28 -11.60
CA THR A 228 13.26 4.54 -12.36
C THR A 228 13.12 5.73 -11.43
N GLU A 229 12.23 5.67 -10.44
CA GLU A 229 12.09 6.74 -9.44
C GLU A 229 13.35 6.89 -8.56
N ALA A 230 13.96 5.78 -8.16
CA ALA A 230 15.23 5.80 -7.45
C ALA A 230 16.35 6.43 -8.28
N LEU A 231 16.45 6.11 -9.58
CA LEU A 231 17.44 6.67 -10.49
C LEU A 231 17.22 8.16 -10.72
N LYS A 232 15.97 8.63 -10.83
CA LYS A 232 15.64 10.07 -10.93
C LYS A 232 16.13 10.83 -9.68
N MET A 233 15.83 10.31 -8.49
CA MET A 233 16.30 10.89 -7.23
C MET A 233 17.84 10.90 -7.18
N THR A 234 18.46 9.77 -7.50
CA THR A 234 19.93 9.62 -7.50
C THR A 234 20.60 10.61 -8.45
N ALA A 235 20.09 10.74 -9.68
CA ALA A 235 20.61 11.68 -10.68
C ALA A 235 20.53 13.13 -10.19
N ALA A 236 19.42 13.52 -9.56
CA ALA A 236 19.29 14.83 -8.94
C ALA A 236 20.28 15.03 -7.78
N GLY A 237 20.52 13.99 -6.98
CA GLY A 237 21.49 14.02 -5.88
C GLY A 237 22.93 14.20 -6.33
N VAL A 238 23.34 13.53 -7.41
CA VAL A 238 24.69 13.68 -8.00
C VAL A 238 24.96 15.11 -8.47
N GLY A 239 23.92 15.80 -8.95
CA GLY A 239 23.99 17.20 -9.39
C GLY A 239 23.69 18.24 -8.30
N ASP A 240 23.50 17.82 -7.03
CA ASP A 240 23.10 18.75 -5.97
C ASP A 240 24.20 19.76 -5.61
N LYS A 241 23.79 20.92 -5.08
CA LYS A 241 24.72 21.96 -4.60
C LYS A 241 25.45 21.54 -3.32
N SER A 242 24.81 20.78 -2.44
CA SER A 242 25.40 20.24 -1.21
C SER A 242 26.37 19.10 -1.51
N SER A 243 27.57 19.17 -0.93
CA SER A 243 28.58 18.09 -1.01
C SER A 243 28.08 16.80 -0.37
N GLU A 244 27.35 16.92 0.72
CA GLU A 244 26.83 15.80 1.51
C GLU A 244 25.80 15.01 0.70
N VAL A 245 24.91 15.70 -0.01
CA VAL A 245 23.93 15.07 -0.91
C VAL A 245 24.64 14.36 -2.06
N ARG A 246 25.66 14.99 -2.67
CA ARG A 246 26.44 14.36 -3.76
C ARG A 246 27.18 13.12 -3.28
N GLU A 247 27.78 13.15 -2.08
CA GLU A 247 28.46 11.98 -1.51
C GLU A 247 27.47 10.84 -1.24
N ALA A 248 26.32 11.13 -0.64
CA ALA A 248 25.28 10.13 -0.38
C ALA A 248 24.72 9.53 -1.67
N ALA A 249 24.48 10.35 -2.69
CA ALA A 249 24.06 9.88 -4.01
C ALA A 249 25.14 9.01 -4.69
N GLY A 250 26.43 9.35 -4.55
CA GLY A 250 27.54 8.55 -5.07
C GLY A 250 27.60 7.14 -4.46
N LYS A 251 27.36 7.02 -3.14
CA LYS A 251 27.24 5.72 -2.46
C LYS A 251 26.09 4.89 -3.03
N LEU A 252 24.91 5.52 -3.16
CA LEU A 252 23.73 4.89 -3.74
C LEU A 252 23.96 4.40 -5.17
N VAL A 253 24.65 5.18 -6.02
CA VAL A 253 25.05 4.72 -7.37
C VAL A 253 25.88 3.44 -7.30
N GLY A 254 26.83 3.37 -6.37
CA GLY A 254 27.64 2.18 -6.13
C GLY A 254 26.79 0.96 -5.76
N SER A 255 25.85 1.13 -4.84
CA SER A 255 24.95 0.05 -4.40
C SER A 255 24.01 -0.42 -5.50
N ILE A 256 23.44 0.50 -6.29
CA ILE A 256 22.63 0.16 -7.47
C ILE A 256 23.49 -0.61 -8.49
N HIS A 257 24.70 -0.16 -8.77
CA HIS A 257 25.60 -0.84 -9.70
C HIS A 257 25.95 -2.25 -9.25
N GLN A 258 26.33 -2.44 -7.97
CA GLN A 258 26.62 -3.75 -7.40
C GLN A 258 25.41 -4.69 -7.48
N ARG A 259 24.20 -4.16 -7.31
CA ARG A 259 22.98 -4.97 -7.33
C ARG A 259 22.59 -5.46 -8.73
N PHE A 260 22.77 -4.63 -9.76
CA PHE A 260 22.25 -4.92 -11.11
C PHE A 260 23.31 -5.29 -12.15
N CYS A 261 24.58 -4.97 -11.91
CA CYS A 261 25.68 -5.19 -12.85
C CYS A 261 26.85 -6.01 -12.27
N GLY A 262 26.84 -6.28 -10.96
CA GLY A 262 27.87 -7.04 -10.25
C GLY A 262 27.68 -8.55 -10.30
#